data_AF-A0AA88CMJ5-F1
#
_entry.id   AF-A0AA88CMJ5-F1
#
_cell.length_a   1.000
_cell.length_b   1.000
_cell.length_c   1.000
_cell.angle_alpha   90.00
_cell.angle_beta   90.00
_cell.angle_gamma   90.00
#
_symmetry.space_group_name_H-M   'P 1'
#
loop_
_entity.id
_entity.type
_entity.pdbx_description
1 polymer ?
#
loop_
_entity_poly.entity_id
_entity_poly.type
_entity_poly.pdbx_seq_one_letter_code
_entity_poly.pdbx_strand_id
1 'polypeptide(L)'
;MSTTANDVSSKSGGGGGDLGRYFLEQSRLGSARGPCEMDEDEEAPTELNTLNSSGGFLVVSPDKLSVKYTSINLHGHDVGVVQANRPAPVRRLVYYFEIFVKDAGTKGQIAIGFTTENFKMRRQPGWEANSCGYHGDDGQLYRSQAKGDAFGPTYTTGDVVGGGINYASQEFFFTKNGAEVGRTYKEMKVPLFPTIAVHSQNEEVHVNFGQKPFAFDLKASYTFSSLFGSENLEFEAQERTKLQMTIEKISLPTNVSHGIVRSYLLHHGYEDTLGSFDMATKSTVPPIYIAQENGFDDHDIVYALSQRKILRQLIKKGEIDAAIGKLREWYPHIVQDDKSATCFLLHCQKFIELVRVGALEEAVKYGRLELAKFFELPGYEDLVKDCVALLAYQQPQESSVGYLLDDAQREVVADTVNAMILSMNPNLKDSRGVLHSYLERLLRQLSACCLERRSLNGDQGEVFHLHKVLNTGKKAK
;
A
#
# COMPACT_ATOMS: atom_id res chain seq x y z
N MET A 1 7.57 1.38 27.95
CA MET A 1 8.93 1.44 27.38
C MET A 1 8.88 2.40 26.23
N SER A 2 9.68 3.47 26.32
CA SER A 2 9.63 4.65 25.45
C SER A 2 10.20 4.32 24.07
N THR A 3 9.36 4.35 23.03
CA THR A 3 9.81 4.33 21.64
C THR A 3 10.00 5.76 21.17
N THR A 4 11.26 6.15 21.04
CA THR A 4 11.74 7.42 20.50
C THR A 4 11.30 7.57 19.05
N ALA A 5 10.44 8.56 18.79
CA ALA A 5 10.19 9.09 17.47
C ALA A 5 11.44 9.84 17.00
N ASN A 6 12.08 9.37 15.93
CA ASN A 6 13.14 10.10 15.24
C ASN A 6 12.51 11.23 14.44
N ASP A 7 12.38 12.38 15.10
CA ASP A 7 12.04 13.66 14.49
C ASP A 7 13.31 14.21 13.80
N VAL A 8 13.44 14.00 12.49
CA VAL A 8 14.51 14.59 11.69
C VAL A 8 14.07 16.00 11.30
N SER A 9 14.28 16.95 12.22
CA SER A 9 14.20 18.37 11.92
C SER A 9 15.41 18.77 11.04
N SER A 10 15.20 18.88 9.73
CA SER A 10 16.21 19.40 8.80
C SER A 10 16.37 20.91 9.00
N LYS A 11 17.48 21.33 9.64
CA LYS A 11 17.92 22.72 9.66
C LYS A 11 18.29 23.18 8.25
N SER A 12 17.73 24.32 7.87
CA SER A 12 17.97 25.04 6.62
C SER A 12 19.41 25.56 6.51
N GLY A 13 20.08 25.22 5.41
CA GLY A 13 21.36 25.82 5.02
C GLY A 13 21.82 25.41 3.62
N GLY A 14 21.78 26.35 2.67
CA GLY A 14 22.65 26.41 1.46
C GLY A 14 22.45 25.36 0.36
N GLY A 15 22.01 25.79 -0.83
CA GLY A 15 21.66 24.94 -1.97
C GLY A 15 22.82 24.18 -2.63
N GLY A 16 22.50 23.00 -3.17
CA GLY A 16 23.38 22.13 -3.95
C GLY A 16 23.64 20.76 -3.31
N GLY A 17 24.01 20.73 -2.03
CA GLY A 17 24.44 19.50 -1.33
C GLY A 17 23.32 18.49 -1.02
N ASP A 18 22.06 18.95 -1.02
CA ASP A 18 20.88 18.14 -0.68
C ASP A 18 20.39 17.27 -1.87
N LEU A 19 20.46 17.82 -3.10
CA LEU A 19 19.92 17.17 -4.30
C LEU A 19 20.71 15.91 -4.69
N GLY A 20 22.04 15.99 -4.71
CA GLY A 20 22.87 14.85 -5.08
C GLY A 20 22.77 13.70 -4.06
N ARG A 21 22.57 14.02 -2.77
CA ARG A 21 22.35 13.02 -1.72
C ARG A 21 21.00 12.31 -1.86
N TYR A 22 19.96 13.05 -2.25
CA TYR A 22 18.65 12.45 -2.54
C TYR A 22 18.74 11.34 -3.60
N PHE A 23 19.42 11.59 -4.72
CA PHE A 23 19.57 10.57 -5.78
C PHE A 23 20.52 9.44 -5.39
N LEU A 24 21.51 9.71 -4.54
CA LEU A 24 22.36 8.67 -3.97
C LEU A 24 21.54 7.69 -3.13
N GLU A 25 20.59 8.19 -2.34
CA GLU A 25 19.65 7.37 -1.60
C GLU A 25 18.70 6.58 -2.51
N GLN A 26 18.22 7.19 -3.61
CA GLN A 26 17.42 6.47 -4.61
C GLN A 26 18.21 5.29 -5.25
N SER A 27 19.50 5.48 -5.55
CA SER A 27 20.35 4.41 -6.08
C SER A 27 20.54 3.28 -5.05
N ARG A 28 20.61 3.60 -3.76
CA ARG A 28 20.65 2.61 -2.66
C ARG A 28 19.34 1.85 -2.50
N LEU A 29 18.19 2.52 -2.63
CA LEU A 29 16.88 1.86 -2.58
C LEU A 29 16.69 0.87 -3.75
N GLY A 30 17.38 1.08 -4.88
CA GLY A 30 17.52 0.08 -5.94
C GLY A 30 18.19 -1.22 -5.48
N SER A 31 19.16 -1.14 -4.56
CA SER A 31 19.82 -2.28 -3.90
C SER A 31 18.86 -3.11 -3.03
N ALA A 32 17.84 -2.46 -2.47
CA ALA A 32 16.82 -3.08 -1.61
C ALA A 32 15.62 -3.63 -2.39
N ARG A 33 15.62 -3.60 -3.74
CA ARG A 33 14.61 -4.29 -4.56
C ARG A 33 14.85 -5.81 -4.55
N GLY A 34 14.69 -6.43 -3.38
CA GLY A 34 14.07 -7.74 -3.32
C GLY A 34 12.63 -7.65 -3.87
N PRO A 35 11.92 -8.77 -4.07
CA PRO A 35 10.48 -8.70 -4.31
C PRO A 35 9.94 -7.76 -3.23
N CYS A 36 9.26 -6.66 -3.62
CA CYS A 36 8.53 -5.81 -2.70
C CYS A 36 7.96 -6.74 -1.64
N GLU A 37 8.20 -6.49 -0.35
CA GLU A 37 7.58 -7.21 0.75
C GLU A 37 6.07 -7.20 0.47
N MET A 38 5.63 -8.21 -0.28
CA MET A 38 4.27 -8.41 -0.68
C MET A 38 3.69 -8.93 0.60
N ASP A 39 3.03 -8.03 1.32
CA ASP A 39 2.20 -8.30 2.48
C ASP A 39 2.72 -9.46 3.33
N GLU A 40 3.44 -9.20 4.43
CA GLU A 40 3.41 -10.17 5.53
C GLU A 40 1.94 -10.49 5.77
N ASP A 41 1.51 -11.68 5.33
CA ASP A 41 0.11 -12.08 5.33
C ASP A 41 -0.35 -12.05 6.78
N GLU A 42 -1.17 -11.06 7.13
CA GLU A 42 -1.73 -10.96 8.48
C GLU A 42 -2.43 -12.27 8.81
N GLU A 43 -1.96 -12.95 9.86
CA GLU A 43 -2.53 -14.22 10.29
C GLU A 43 -4.03 -14.05 10.57
N ALA A 44 -4.85 -14.81 9.85
CA ALA A 44 -6.30 -14.74 9.93
C ALA A 44 -6.87 -15.72 10.98
N PRO A 45 -8.06 -15.43 11.53
CA PRO A 45 -8.84 -16.36 12.34
C PRO A 45 -9.08 -17.68 11.61
N THR A 46 -8.80 -18.79 12.27
CA THR A 46 -8.93 -20.14 11.69
C THR A 46 -9.61 -21.12 12.62
N GLU A 47 -9.65 -20.84 13.93
CA GLU A 47 -10.26 -21.69 14.94
C GLU A 47 -10.67 -20.85 16.16
N LEU A 48 -11.49 -21.43 17.02
CA LEU A 48 -11.89 -20.85 18.29
C LEU A 48 -10.78 -21.02 19.34
N ASN A 49 -10.57 -19.97 20.12
CA ASN A 49 -9.57 -19.97 21.17
C ASN A 49 -10.03 -20.83 22.36
N THR A 50 -9.38 -21.97 22.54
CA THR A 50 -9.67 -22.91 23.63
C THR A 50 -9.00 -22.54 24.96
N LEU A 51 -8.00 -21.65 24.94
CA LEU A 51 -7.27 -21.20 26.13
C LEU A 51 -7.98 -20.02 26.82
N ASN A 52 -8.49 -19.07 26.03
CA ASN A 52 -9.24 -17.90 26.50
C ASN A 52 -10.74 -18.05 26.18
N SER A 53 -11.41 -18.96 26.90
CA SER A 53 -12.87 -19.11 26.87
C SER A 53 -13.48 -18.88 28.24
N SER A 54 -14.79 -18.64 28.31
CA SER A 54 -15.49 -18.37 29.57
C SER A 54 -15.43 -19.50 30.61
N GLY A 55 -14.97 -20.71 30.22
CA GLY A 55 -14.68 -21.85 31.10
C GLY A 55 -15.87 -22.29 31.96
N GLY A 56 -16.47 -23.44 31.66
CA GLY A 56 -17.50 -24.06 32.51
C GLY A 56 -18.96 -23.79 32.14
N PHE A 57 -19.24 -22.87 31.21
CA PHE A 57 -20.60 -22.67 30.65
C PHE A 57 -20.76 -23.18 29.21
N LEU A 58 -19.65 -23.19 28.47
CA LEU A 58 -19.59 -23.77 27.13
C LEU A 58 -18.49 -24.81 27.03
N VAL A 59 -18.60 -25.64 26.00
CA VAL A 59 -17.55 -26.55 25.52
C VAL A 59 -17.30 -26.23 24.06
N VAL A 60 -16.02 -26.04 23.73
CA VAL A 60 -15.55 -26.00 22.34
C VAL A 60 -15.26 -27.44 21.91
N SER A 61 -15.81 -27.86 20.77
CA SER A 61 -15.63 -29.21 20.24
C SER A 61 -14.19 -29.44 19.76
N PRO A 62 -13.75 -30.70 19.55
CA PRO A 62 -12.39 -31.00 19.07
C PRO A 62 -12.05 -30.43 17.69
N ASP A 63 -13.07 -30.11 16.88
CA ASP A 63 -12.92 -29.41 15.60
C ASP A 63 -12.48 -27.93 15.78
N LYS A 64 -12.55 -27.41 17.01
CA LYS A 64 -12.34 -26.01 17.40
C LYS A 64 -13.18 -25.02 16.60
N LEU A 65 -14.29 -25.47 16.03
CA LEU A 65 -15.21 -24.66 15.24
C LEU A 65 -16.64 -24.78 15.75
N SER A 66 -16.95 -25.76 16.59
CA SER A 66 -18.28 -25.90 17.19
C SER A 66 -18.27 -25.51 18.68
N VAL A 67 -19.30 -24.77 19.11
CA VAL A 67 -19.52 -24.36 20.51
C VAL A 67 -20.86 -24.89 20.98
N LYS A 68 -20.89 -25.45 22.18
CA LYS A 68 -22.13 -25.89 22.83
C LYS A 68 -22.25 -25.36 24.24
N TYR A 69 -23.42 -24.83 24.60
CA TYR A 69 -23.76 -24.52 25.98
C TYR A 69 -24.10 -25.81 26.73
N THR A 70 -23.39 -26.07 27.83
CA THR A 70 -23.49 -27.35 28.57
C THR A 70 -24.01 -27.19 29.99
N SER A 71 -24.11 -25.96 30.48
CA SER A 71 -24.61 -25.68 31.82
C SER A 71 -26.14 -25.65 31.88
N ILE A 72 -26.68 -25.66 33.09
CA ILE A 72 -28.05 -25.27 33.38
C ILE A 72 -27.98 -23.81 33.82
N ASN A 73 -28.72 -22.90 33.18
CA ASN A 73 -28.71 -21.49 33.54
C ASN A 73 -29.21 -21.30 34.98
N LEU A 74 -28.31 -21.00 35.92
CA LEU A 74 -28.67 -20.72 37.29
C LEU A 74 -28.81 -19.21 37.52
N HIS A 75 -28.05 -18.39 36.78
CA HIS A 75 -28.04 -16.93 36.87
C HIS A 75 -27.94 -16.26 35.49
N GLY A 76 -28.43 -15.03 35.36
CA GLY A 76 -28.40 -14.26 34.10
C GLY A 76 -27.01 -13.80 33.62
N HIS A 77 -25.94 -14.23 34.30
CA HIS A 77 -24.55 -13.97 33.94
C HIS A 77 -23.79 -15.24 33.52
N ASP A 78 -24.49 -16.38 33.44
CA ASP A 78 -23.92 -17.68 33.07
C ASP A 78 -23.75 -17.79 31.55
N VAL A 79 -23.04 -16.83 30.96
CA VAL A 79 -22.84 -16.73 29.50
C VAL A 79 -21.59 -17.52 29.09
N GLY A 80 -21.77 -18.45 28.15
CA GLY A 80 -20.70 -19.06 27.39
C GLY A 80 -20.17 -18.08 26.34
N VAL A 81 -18.89 -17.70 26.40
CA VAL A 81 -18.27 -16.79 25.41
C VAL A 81 -16.95 -17.36 24.94
N VAL A 82 -16.70 -17.29 23.64
CA VAL A 82 -15.42 -17.66 23.04
C VAL A 82 -15.05 -16.73 21.90
N GLN A 83 -13.78 -16.33 21.87
CA GLN A 83 -13.16 -15.56 20.79
C GLN A 83 -12.47 -16.50 19.80
N ALA A 84 -12.23 -16.03 18.57
CA ALA A 84 -11.31 -16.69 17.66
C ALA A 84 -9.86 -16.67 18.20
N ASN A 85 -8.99 -17.50 17.63
CA ASN A 85 -7.57 -17.59 17.98
C ASN A 85 -6.74 -16.36 17.57
N ARG A 86 -7.21 -15.59 16.59
CA ARG A 86 -6.55 -14.40 16.05
C ARG A 86 -7.56 -13.25 15.91
N PRO A 87 -7.12 -11.98 15.88
CA PRO A 87 -8.00 -10.87 15.54
C PRO A 87 -8.38 -10.91 14.06
N ALA A 88 -9.47 -10.23 13.72
CA ALA A 88 -9.83 -9.93 12.34
C ALA A 88 -8.69 -9.12 11.68
N PRO A 89 -8.15 -9.55 10.52
CA PRO A 89 -7.08 -8.85 9.84
C PRO A 89 -7.54 -7.47 9.38
N VAL A 90 -6.69 -6.46 9.57
CA VAL A 90 -7.01 -5.05 9.41
C VAL A 90 -6.45 -4.43 8.13
N ARG A 91 -5.49 -5.07 7.44
CA ARG A 91 -4.88 -4.57 6.18
C ARG A 91 -5.69 -4.87 4.91
N ARG A 92 -6.98 -5.16 5.06
CA ARG A 92 -7.89 -5.50 3.96
C ARG A 92 -9.09 -4.56 3.90
N LEU A 93 -9.84 -4.62 2.80
CA LEU A 93 -11.06 -3.83 2.65
C LEU A 93 -12.17 -4.33 3.57
N VAL A 94 -12.33 -5.65 3.64
CA VAL A 94 -13.43 -6.31 4.37
C VAL A 94 -12.91 -7.56 5.09
N TYR A 95 -13.39 -7.80 6.31
CA TYR A 95 -13.30 -9.09 7.00
C TYR A 95 -14.70 -9.64 7.26
N TYR A 96 -14.89 -10.97 7.19
CA TYR A 96 -16.20 -11.61 7.35
C TYR A 96 -16.08 -13.05 7.86
N PHE A 97 -17.03 -13.49 8.67
CA PHE A 97 -17.17 -14.87 9.14
C PHE A 97 -18.65 -15.21 9.40
N GLU A 98 -18.98 -16.50 9.44
CA GLU A 98 -20.35 -16.99 9.66
C GLU A 98 -20.44 -17.95 10.83
N ILE A 99 -21.64 -18.03 11.41
CA ILE A 99 -22.08 -19.11 12.28
C ILE A 99 -23.29 -19.81 11.66
N PHE A 100 -23.34 -21.12 11.78
CA PHE A 100 -24.53 -21.94 11.56
C PHE A 100 -25.11 -22.34 12.90
N VAL A 101 -26.37 -22.00 13.14
CA VAL A 101 -27.08 -22.37 14.37
C VAL A 101 -27.56 -23.81 14.26
N LYS A 102 -26.81 -24.75 14.85
CA LYS A 102 -27.16 -26.18 14.86
C LYS A 102 -28.36 -26.46 15.75
N ASP A 103 -28.42 -25.80 16.90
CA ASP A 103 -29.51 -25.89 17.87
C ASP A 103 -29.62 -24.55 18.59
N ALA A 104 -30.77 -23.90 18.53
CA ALA A 104 -31.05 -22.67 19.27
C ALA A 104 -31.29 -22.92 20.77
N GLY A 105 -31.34 -24.18 21.19
CA GLY A 105 -31.59 -24.54 22.58
C GLY A 105 -32.94 -24.03 23.07
N THR A 106 -33.03 -23.79 24.38
CA THR A 106 -34.30 -23.42 25.02
C THR A 106 -34.75 -21.98 24.72
N LYS A 107 -33.81 -21.04 24.57
CA LYS A 107 -34.12 -19.61 24.44
C LYS A 107 -33.53 -18.91 23.21
N GLY A 108 -32.59 -19.52 22.49
CA GLY A 108 -31.97 -18.91 21.30
C GLY A 108 -31.13 -17.66 21.60
N GLN A 109 -30.57 -17.55 22.80
CA GLN A 109 -29.75 -16.42 23.26
C GLN A 109 -28.30 -16.54 22.77
N ILE A 110 -28.19 -16.79 21.48
CA ILE A 110 -26.95 -16.90 20.72
C ILE A 110 -26.61 -15.50 20.22
N ALA A 111 -25.33 -15.12 20.30
CA ALA A 111 -24.85 -13.85 19.77
C ALA A 111 -23.59 -14.05 18.92
N ILE A 112 -23.51 -13.30 17.83
CA ILE A 112 -22.34 -13.17 16.96
C ILE A 112 -21.86 -11.73 16.99
N GLY A 113 -20.54 -11.52 17.03
CA GLY A 113 -20.01 -10.16 16.99
C GLY A 113 -18.50 -10.06 17.07
N PHE A 114 -18.06 -8.90 17.53
CA PHE A 114 -16.65 -8.52 17.64
C PHE A 114 -16.36 -7.94 19.01
N THR A 115 -15.26 -8.37 19.61
CA THR A 115 -14.82 -7.92 20.94
C THR A 115 -13.32 -7.65 20.95
N THR A 116 -12.84 -6.90 21.94
CA THR A 116 -11.39 -6.67 22.14
C THR A 116 -10.73 -7.83 22.86
N GLU A 117 -9.39 -7.93 22.78
CA GLU A 117 -8.61 -8.99 23.44
C GLU A 117 -8.95 -9.17 24.93
N ASN A 118 -9.12 -8.07 25.67
CA ASN A 118 -9.41 -8.06 27.11
C ASN A 118 -10.91 -8.10 27.45
N PHE A 119 -11.74 -8.58 26.52
CA PHE A 119 -13.18 -8.64 26.73
C PHE A 119 -13.56 -9.55 27.92
N LYS A 120 -14.57 -9.13 28.69
CA LYS A 120 -15.03 -9.89 29.85
C LYS A 120 -15.77 -11.15 29.40
N MET A 121 -15.14 -12.30 29.59
CA MET A 121 -15.63 -13.63 29.15
C MET A 121 -16.85 -14.17 29.94
N ARG A 122 -17.82 -13.34 30.32
CA ARG A 122 -19.11 -13.73 30.93
C ARG A 122 -20.25 -12.80 30.49
N ARG A 123 -20.05 -12.15 29.34
CA ARG A 123 -20.93 -11.11 28.81
C ARG A 123 -21.11 -11.36 27.32
N GLN A 124 -22.29 -11.13 26.79
CA GLN A 124 -22.48 -11.29 25.36
C GLN A 124 -21.80 -10.13 24.60
N PRO A 125 -21.30 -10.37 23.37
CA PRO A 125 -20.79 -9.32 22.51
C PRO A 125 -21.78 -8.15 22.41
N GLY A 126 -21.29 -6.93 22.60
CA GLY A 126 -22.09 -5.71 22.59
C GLY A 126 -22.48 -5.18 23.97
N TRP A 127 -22.49 -6.00 25.03
CA TRP A 127 -22.93 -5.56 26.37
C TRP A 127 -21.88 -4.77 27.16
N GLU A 128 -20.60 -4.91 26.82
CA GLU A 128 -19.48 -4.20 27.46
C GLU A 128 -18.82 -3.25 26.48
N ALA A 129 -18.13 -2.22 26.99
CA ALA A 129 -17.40 -1.26 26.18
C ALA A 129 -16.46 -1.94 25.18
N ASN A 130 -16.31 -1.32 24.01
CA ASN A 130 -15.48 -1.84 22.92
C ASN A 130 -15.91 -3.24 22.47
N SER A 131 -17.22 -3.44 22.33
CA SER A 131 -17.77 -4.63 21.70
C SER A 131 -19.04 -4.33 20.91
N CYS A 132 -19.31 -5.16 19.91
CA CYS A 132 -20.50 -5.10 19.08
C CYS A 132 -21.04 -6.51 18.89
N GLY A 133 -22.35 -6.71 18.96
CA GLY A 133 -22.96 -8.02 18.75
C GLY A 133 -24.40 -7.95 18.28
N TYR A 134 -24.78 -8.93 17.45
CA TYR A 134 -26.13 -9.14 16.96
C TYR A 134 -26.72 -10.40 17.61
N HIS A 135 -27.86 -10.24 18.30
CA HIS A 135 -28.42 -11.24 19.21
C HIS A 135 -29.61 -11.96 18.58
N GLY A 136 -29.68 -13.29 18.77
CA GLY A 136 -30.62 -14.16 18.08
C GLY A 136 -32.03 -14.17 18.65
N ASP A 137 -32.18 -13.96 19.96
CA ASP A 137 -33.45 -14.03 20.67
C ASP A 137 -34.36 -12.83 20.42
N ASP A 138 -33.79 -11.66 20.17
CA ASP A 138 -34.53 -10.41 19.96
C ASP A 138 -34.23 -9.68 18.64
N GLY A 139 -33.21 -10.12 17.90
CA GLY A 139 -32.80 -9.48 16.65
C GLY A 139 -32.17 -8.09 16.84
N GLN A 140 -31.80 -7.73 18.07
CA GLN A 140 -31.23 -6.43 18.39
C GLN A 140 -29.72 -6.40 18.19
N LEU A 141 -29.22 -5.19 17.99
CA LEU A 141 -27.80 -4.88 17.93
C LEU A 141 -27.36 -4.22 19.23
N TYR A 142 -26.32 -4.77 19.84
CA TYR A 142 -25.73 -4.25 21.07
C TYR A 142 -24.35 -3.67 20.77
N ARG A 143 -24.09 -2.45 21.25
CA ARG A 143 -22.84 -1.71 20.98
C ARG A 143 -22.36 -1.01 22.24
N SER A 144 -21.33 -1.55 22.87
CA SER A 144 -20.71 -0.98 24.06
C SER A 144 -21.64 -0.75 25.27
N GLN A 145 -22.86 -1.26 25.26
CA GLN A 145 -23.85 -1.10 26.34
C GLN A 145 -24.91 -2.21 26.32
N ALA A 146 -25.50 -2.51 27.47
CA ALA A 146 -26.51 -3.56 27.63
C ALA A 146 -27.92 -3.21 27.11
N LYS A 147 -28.08 -2.03 26.48
CA LYS A 147 -29.33 -1.65 25.81
C LYS A 147 -29.18 -1.91 24.31
N GLY A 148 -30.03 -2.79 23.79
CA GLY A 148 -30.09 -3.11 22.37
C GLY A 148 -30.79 -2.01 21.57
N ASP A 149 -30.37 -1.87 20.32
CA ASP A 149 -31.04 -1.08 19.29
C ASP A 149 -31.76 -2.05 18.33
N ALA A 150 -32.96 -1.67 17.87
CA ALA A 150 -33.66 -2.43 16.84
C ALA A 150 -32.81 -2.49 15.56
N PHE A 151 -32.61 -3.69 15.01
CA PHE A 151 -31.64 -3.88 13.94
C PHE A 151 -32.08 -4.88 12.88
N GLY A 152 -32.36 -6.12 13.27
CA GLY A 152 -32.63 -7.20 12.33
C GLY A 152 -33.71 -8.16 12.81
N PRO A 153 -34.02 -9.20 12.00
CA PRO A 153 -34.87 -10.29 12.45
C PRO A 153 -34.20 -11.10 13.58
N THR A 154 -34.96 -11.88 14.32
CA THR A 154 -34.39 -12.94 15.19
C THR A 154 -33.78 -14.06 14.34
N TYR A 155 -33.00 -14.96 14.93
CA TYR A 155 -32.48 -16.15 14.24
C TYR A 155 -32.44 -17.38 15.15
N THR A 156 -32.55 -18.56 14.56
CA THR A 156 -32.77 -19.82 15.28
C THR A 156 -32.15 -21.02 14.56
N THR A 157 -32.43 -22.23 15.03
CA THR A 157 -31.95 -23.50 14.46
C THR A 157 -32.13 -23.53 12.94
N GLY A 158 -31.04 -23.82 12.23
CA GLY A 158 -30.99 -23.90 10.78
C GLY A 158 -30.59 -22.59 10.08
N ASP A 159 -30.57 -21.46 10.78
CA ASP A 159 -30.12 -20.19 10.21
C ASP A 159 -28.59 -20.12 10.12
N VAL A 160 -28.08 -19.46 9.07
CA VAL A 160 -26.70 -19.01 8.94
C VAL A 160 -26.66 -17.50 9.17
N VAL A 161 -25.82 -17.05 10.09
CA VAL A 161 -25.69 -15.63 10.45
C VAL A 161 -24.24 -15.23 10.34
N GLY A 162 -23.97 -14.09 9.71
CA GLY A 162 -22.60 -13.60 9.53
C GLY A 162 -22.35 -12.24 10.16
N GLY A 163 -21.09 -12.00 10.48
CA GLY A 163 -20.59 -10.74 10.99
C GLY A 163 -19.36 -10.30 10.22
N GLY A 164 -19.33 -9.04 9.80
CA GLY A 164 -18.22 -8.48 9.05
C GLY A 164 -17.85 -7.06 9.45
N ILE A 165 -16.64 -6.68 9.03
CA ILE A 165 -16.07 -5.34 9.20
C ILE A 165 -15.73 -4.82 7.80
N ASN A 166 -16.28 -3.67 7.43
CA ASN A 166 -15.83 -2.90 6.28
C ASN A 166 -14.87 -1.81 6.79
N TYR A 167 -13.57 -1.97 6.52
CA TYR A 167 -12.54 -1.04 6.96
C TYR A 167 -12.48 0.23 6.10
N ALA A 168 -13.06 0.23 4.89
CA ALA A 168 -13.17 1.45 4.10
C ALA A 168 -14.25 2.39 4.63
N SER A 169 -15.45 1.88 4.93
CA SER A 169 -16.53 2.68 5.52
C SER A 169 -16.45 2.78 7.04
N GLN A 170 -15.57 1.99 7.69
CA GLN A 170 -15.46 1.87 9.14
C GLN A 170 -16.80 1.42 9.75
N GLU A 171 -17.40 0.37 9.20
CA GLU A 171 -18.70 -0.15 9.63
C GLU A 171 -18.62 -1.63 10.00
N PHE A 172 -19.44 -2.04 10.96
CA PHE A 172 -19.85 -3.43 11.07
C PHE A 172 -21.04 -3.68 10.14
N PHE A 173 -21.13 -4.88 9.61
CA PHE A 173 -22.32 -5.36 8.92
C PHE A 173 -22.63 -6.79 9.35
N PHE A 174 -23.90 -7.16 9.28
CA PHE A 174 -24.36 -8.50 9.62
C PHE A 174 -25.26 -9.04 8.53
N THR A 175 -25.32 -10.36 8.44
CA THR A 175 -26.09 -11.07 7.41
C THR A 175 -26.89 -12.20 8.03
N LYS A 176 -27.98 -12.58 7.38
CA LYS A 176 -28.77 -13.76 7.73
C LYS A 176 -29.16 -14.48 6.44
N ASN A 177 -28.90 -15.79 6.38
CA ASN A 177 -29.28 -16.70 5.29
C ASN A 177 -29.02 -16.13 3.89
N GLY A 178 -27.81 -15.61 3.66
CA GLY A 178 -27.46 -15.09 2.35
C GLY A 178 -27.66 -13.59 2.14
N ALA A 179 -28.38 -12.89 3.02
CA ALA A 179 -28.76 -11.49 2.83
C ALA A 179 -28.19 -10.56 3.90
N GLU A 180 -27.79 -9.34 3.52
CA GLU A 180 -27.40 -8.30 4.46
C GLU A 180 -28.60 -7.85 5.31
N VAL A 181 -28.42 -7.83 6.63
CA VAL A 181 -29.42 -7.40 7.61
C VAL A 181 -29.32 -5.89 7.84
N GLY A 182 -28.09 -5.39 8.01
CA GLY A 182 -27.84 -3.97 8.23
C GLY A 182 -26.38 -3.66 8.51
N ARG A 183 -26.08 -2.36 8.62
CA ARG A 183 -24.75 -1.82 8.93
C ARG A 183 -24.81 -0.86 10.12
N THR A 184 -23.68 -0.70 10.80
CA THR A 184 -23.52 0.29 11.88
C THR A 184 -22.09 0.83 11.90
N TYR A 185 -21.90 2.06 12.35
CA TYR A 185 -20.57 2.65 12.47
C TYR A 185 -19.71 1.92 13.52
N LYS A 186 -18.44 1.65 13.19
CA LYS A 186 -17.43 1.03 14.05
C LYS A 186 -16.50 2.11 14.61
N GLU A 187 -16.77 2.50 15.86
CA GLU A 187 -15.91 3.43 16.61
C GLU A 187 -14.57 2.81 17.05
N MET A 188 -14.50 1.48 17.16
CA MET A 188 -13.34 0.76 17.71
C MET A 188 -12.15 0.75 16.72
N LYS A 189 -11.03 1.33 17.14
CA LYS A 189 -9.78 1.42 16.36
C LYS A 189 -8.68 0.46 16.84
N VAL A 190 -9.07 -0.60 17.54
CA VAL A 190 -8.18 -1.61 18.12
C VAL A 190 -8.41 -2.97 17.42
N PRO A 191 -7.49 -3.95 17.56
CA PRO A 191 -7.72 -5.30 17.07
C PRO A 191 -8.99 -5.90 17.67
N LEU A 192 -9.83 -6.47 16.81
CA LEU A 192 -11.12 -7.04 17.18
C LEU A 192 -11.15 -8.53 16.86
N PHE A 193 -11.62 -9.33 17.80
CA PHE A 193 -11.75 -10.76 17.67
C PHE A 193 -13.17 -11.13 17.28
N PRO A 194 -13.37 -11.95 16.23
CA PRO A 194 -14.63 -12.65 16.01
C PRO A 194 -15.02 -13.37 17.30
N THR A 195 -16.25 -13.16 17.76
CA THR A 195 -16.70 -13.65 19.06
C THR A 195 -18.09 -14.26 18.93
N ILE A 196 -18.28 -15.40 19.58
CA ILE A 196 -19.54 -16.11 19.69
C ILE A 196 -19.91 -16.21 21.16
N ALA A 197 -21.19 -16.00 21.46
CA ALA A 197 -21.73 -16.31 22.77
C ALA A 197 -22.97 -17.20 22.68
N VAL A 198 -23.11 -18.06 23.68
CA VAL A 198 -24.24 -18.94 23.95
C VAL A 198 -24.63 -18.77 25.41
N HIS A 199 -25.91 -18.78 25.72
CA HIS A 199 -26.44 -18.45 27.03
C HIS A 199 -27.63 -19.32 27.45
N SER A 200 -28.13 -20.25 26.65
CA SER A 200 -29.19 -21.16 27.09
C SER A 200 -28.94 -22.63 26.77
N GLN A 201 -29.58 -23.49 27.55
CA GLN A 201 -29.38 -24.94 27.50
C GLN A 201 -29.53 -25.48 26.08
N ASN A 202 -28.59 -26.34 25.68
CA ASN A 202 -28.49 -27.01 24.37
C ASN A 202 -28.13 -26.12 23.18
N GLU A 203 -27.93 -24.81 23.37
CA GLU A 203 -27.46 -23.96 22.27
C GLU A 203 -26.15 -24.50 21.69
N GLU A 204 -26.15 -24.70 20.38
CA GLU A 204 -25.03 -25.25 19.65
C GLU A 204 -24.86 -24.52 18.31
N VAL A 205 -23.65 -24.07 18.04
CA VAL A 205 -23.30 -23.36 16.80
C VAL A 205 -22.02 -23.91 16.20
N HIS A 206 -21.88 -23.77 14.88
CA HIS A 206 -20.66 -24.09 14.14
C HIS A 206 -20.18 -22.87 13.37
N VAL A 207 -18.90 -22.55 13.50
CA VAL A 207 -18.29 -21.33 12.96
C VAL A 207 -17.57 -21.66 11.65
N ASN A 208 -17.70 -20.76 10.69
CA ASN A 208 -16.95 -20.75 9.44
C ASN A 208 -16.15 -19.45 9.35
N PHE A 209 -14.82 -19.54 9.41
CA PHE A 209 -13.90 -18.42 9.21
C PHE A 209 -13.45 -18.27 7.73
N GLY A 210 -14.07 -19.02 6.82
CA GLY A 210 -13.73 -19.07 5.40
C GLY A 210 -13.12 -20.40 4.94
N GLN A 211 -13.15 -21.44 5.79
CA GLN A 211 -12.73 -22.79 5.39
C GLN A 211 -13.74 -23.47 4.46
N LYS A 212 -14.97 -22.97 4.42
CA LYS A 212 -16.05 -23.38 3.51
C LYS A 212 -16.63 -22.13 2.83
N PRO A 213 -17.25 -22.27 1.64
CA PRO A 213 -18.02 -21.19 1.05
C PRO A 213 -19.05 -20.62 2.02
N PHE A 214 -19.16 -19.30 2.06
CA PHE A 214 -20.16 -18.61 2.87
C PHE A 214 -21.56 -18.73 2.27
N ALA A 215 -22.59 -18.72 3.14
CA ALA A 215 -23.98 -18.67 2.72
C ALA A 215 -24.38 -17.27 2.23
N PHE A 216 -23.83 -16.23 2.85
CA PHE A 216 -23.80 -14.88 2.30
C PHE A 216 -23.17 -14.96 0.92
N ASP A 217 -24.03 -14.79 -0.09
CA ASP A 217 -23.64 -14.83 -1.47
C ASP A 217 -22.79 -13.59 -1.71
N LEU A 218 -21.48 -13.75 -1.47
CA LEU A 218 -20.49 -12.81 -1.99
C LEU A 218 -20.65 -12.71 -3.53
N LYS A 219 -21.32 -13.69 -4.19
CA LYS A 219 -21.29 -14.04 -5.61
C LYS A 219 -22.43 -13.52 -6.52
N ALA A 220 -23.33 -12.65 -6.04
CA ALA A 220 -24.36 -12.02 -6.90
C ALA A 220 -23.86 -10.66 -7.45
N SER A 221 -23.58 -10.40 -8.74
CA SER A 221 -23.81 -11.13 -9.99
C SER A 221 -22.69 -10.78 -11.00
N TYR A 222 -22.08 -11.78 -11.64
CA TYR A 222 -21.83 -11.91 -13.09
C TYR A 222 -20.90 -13.13 -13.28
N THR A 223 -21.39 -14.15 -13.96
CA THR A 223 -20.67 -15.38 -14.27
C THR A 223 -19.48 -15.09 -15.20
N PHE A 224 -18.25 -15.13 -14.68
CA PHE A 224 -17.11 -15.60 -15.47
C PHE A 224 -16.08 -16.31 -14.59
N SER A 225 -15.78 -17.55 -14.98
CA SER A 225 -14.88 -18.47 -14.30
C SER A 225 -13.46 -17.92 -14.15
N SER A 226 -12.80 -18.22 -13.04
CA SER A 226 -11.41 -18.65 -13.11
C SER A 226 -11.09 -19.71 -12.06
N LEU A 227 -10.63 -20.84 -12.57
CA LEU A 227 -9.94 -21.89 -11.83
C LEU A 227 -8.68 -21.28 -11.20
N PHE A 228 -8.44 -21.60 -9.92
CA PHE A 228 -7.28 -21.24 -9.09
C PHE A 228 -7.31 -19.85 -8.40
N GLY A 229 -7.89 -19.80 -7.19
CA GLY A 229 -7.69 -18.71 -6.21
C GLY A 229 -8.79 -18.59 -5.14
N SER A 230 -8.40 -18.75 -3.86
CA SER A 230 -9.11 -18.53 -2.57
C SER A 230 -10.47 -17.79 -2.58
N GLU A 231 -11.51 -18.37 -1.96
CA GLU A 231 -12.95 -18.06 -2.11
C GLU A 231 -13.55 -16.89 -1.27
N ASN A 232 -12.90 -15.71 -1.16
CA ASN A 232 -13.45 -14.55 -0.41
C ASN A 232 -13.67 -13.26 -1.22
N LEU A 233 -13.58 -13.30 -2.56
CA LEU A 233 -13.31 -12.10 -3.38
C LEU A 233 -14.49 -11.21 -3.76
N GLU A 234 -15.74 -11.64 -3.66
CA GLU A 234 -16.79 -11.02 -4.50
C GLU A 234 -17.60 -9.88 -3.84
N PHE A 235 -17.92 -9.92 -2.53
CA PHE A 235 -18.40 -8.72 -1.81
C PHE A 235 -17.34 -7.63 -1.75
N GLU A 236 -16.08 -8.04 -1.55
CA GLU A 236 -14.96 -7.14 -1.65
C GLU A 236 -14.91 -6.49 -3.05
N ALA A 237 -15.12 -7.27 -4.11
CA ALA A 237 -15.24 -6.77 -5.47
C ALA A 237 -16.44 -5.82 -5.64
N GLN A 238 -17.60 -6.12 -5.06
CA GLN A 238 -18.78 -5.24 -5.11
C GLN A 238 -18.51 -3.89 -4.43
N GLU A 239 -17.90 -3.90 -3.24
CA GLU A 239 -17.48 -2.67 -2.54
C GLU A 239 -16.45 -1.89 -3.37
N ARG A 240 -15.50 -2.60 -4.00
CA ARG A 240 -14.56 -1.99 -4.96
C ARG A 240 -15.27 -1.39 -6.16
N THR A 241 -16.28 -2.04 -6.72
CA THR A 241 -17.08 -1.51 -7.83
C THR A 241 -17.85 -0.26 -7.39
N LYS A 242 -18.43 -0.23 -6.18
CA LYS A 242 -19.07 0.98 -5.64
C LYS A 242 -18.10 2.15 -5.51
N LEU A 243 -16.90 1.88 -4.99
CA LEU A 243 -15.82 2.87 -4.92
C LEU A 243 -15.41 3.34 -6.31
N GLN A 244 -15.21 2.41 -7.25
CA GLN A 244 -14.84 2.70 -8.63
C GLN A 244 -15.91 3.54 -9.34
N MET A 245 -17.19 3.19 -9.22
CA MET A 245 -18.30 4.00 -9.76
C MET A 245 -18.33 5.41 -9.15
N THR A 246 -17.96 5.55 -7.88
CA THR A 246 -17.87 6.87 -7.23
C THR A 246 -16.70 7.69 -7.78
N ILE A 247 -15.56 7.03 -8.02
CA ILE A 247 -14.38 7.65 -8.65
C ILE A 247 -14.69 8.04 -10.09
N GLU A 248 -15.36 7.19 -10.86
CA GLU A 248 -15.73 7.44 -12.27
C GLU A 248 -16.73 8.59 -12.44
N LYS A 249 -17.54 8.88 -11.42
CA LYS A 249 -18.38 10.08 -11.38
C LYS A 249 -17.56 11.36 -11.28
N ILE A 250 -16.31 11.28 -10.81
CA ILE A 250 -15.38 12.41 -10.78
C ILE A 250 -14.76 12.52 -12.18
N SER A 251 -15.39 13.32 -13.04
CA SER A 251 -14.83 13.63 -14.35
C SER A 251 -13.58 14.49 -14.19
N LEU A 252 -12.45 14.01 -14.71
CA LEU A 252 -11.23 14.80 -14.83
C LEU A 252 -11.22 15.50 -16.20
N PRO A 253 -11.18 16.84 -16.25
CA PRO A 253 -11.09 17.55 -17.51
C PRO A 253 -9.87 17.11 -18.34
N THR A 254 -10.06 16.90 -19.64
CA THR A 254 -9.03 16.38 -20.54
C THR A 254 -7.75 17.24 -20.52
N ASN A 255 -7.89 18.56 -20.47
CA ASN A 255 -6.76 19.48 -20.36
C ASN A 255 -5.91 19.26 -19.09
N VAL A 256 -6.51 18.86 -17.97
CA VAL A 256 -5.79 18.56 -16.73
C VAL A 256 -5.00 17.27 -16.88
N SER A 257 -5.64 16.19 -17.36
CA SER A 257 -4.96 14.90 -17.57
C SER A 257 -3.77 15.02 -18.53
N HIS A 258 -3.94 15.75 -19.64
CA HIS A 258 -2.88 16.02 -20.59
C HIS A 258 -1.80 16.95 -20.01
N GLY A 259 -2.18 17.95 -19.23
CA GLY A 259 -1.23 18.84 -18.53
C GLY A 259 -0.29 18.09 -17.60
N ILE A 260 -0.80 17.11 -16.84
CA ILE A 260 0.01 16.28 -15.94
C ILE A 260 1.04 15.45 -16.72
N VAL A 261 0.62 14.78 -17.80
CA VAL A 261 1.53 13.99 -18.66
C VAL A 261 2.56 14.89 -19.33
N ARG A 262 2.12 16.03 -19.88
CA ARG A 262 3.00 17.00 -20.53
C ARG A 262 4.05 17.54 -19.58
N SER A 263 3.67 17.89 -18.34
CA SER A 263 4.58 18.34 -17.29
C SER A 263 5.62 17.29 -16.95
N TYR A 264 5.25 16.01 -16.89
CA TYR A 264 6.19 14.91 -16.68
C TYR A 264 7.23 14.83 -17.81
N LEU A 265 6.78 14.89 -19.07
CA LEU A 265 7.67 14.85 -20.23
C LEU A 265 8.64 16.05 -20.25
N LEU A 266 8.14 17.25 -19.95
CA LEU A 266 8.93 18.46 -19.78
C LEU A 266 9.96 18.32 -18.66
N HIS A 267 9.53 17.84 -17.49
CA HIS A 267 10.34 17.73 -16.29
C HIS A 267 11.54 16.82 -16.50
N HIS A 268 11.35 15.63 -17.07
CA HIS A 268 12.46 14.71 -17.32
C HIS A 268 13.22 15.00 -18.62
N GLY A 269 12.76 15.94 -19.46
CA GLY A 269 13.49 16.33 -20.68
C GLY A 269 13.24 15.40 -21.87
N TYR A 270 12.07 14.77 -21.94
CA TYR A 270 11.63 13.93 -23.05
C TYR A 270 11.09 14.78 -24.22
N GLU A 271 11.90 15.72 -24.72
CA GLU A 271 11.50 16.73 -25.72
C GLU A 271 10.91 16.11 -27.01
N ASP A 272 11.48 15.03 -27.55
CA ASP A 272 10.95 14.39 -28.78
C ASP A 272 9.56 13.78 -28.55
N THR A 273 9.38 13.11 -27.41
CA THR A 273 8.11 12.52 -27.00
C THR A 273 7.09 13.61 -26.70
N LEU A 274 7.52 14.69 -26.05
CA LEU A 274 6.71 15.88 -25.80
C LEU A 274 6.22 16.50 -27.11
N GLY A 275 7.10 16.68 -28.11
CA GLY A 275 6.71 17.22 -29.41
C GLY A 275 5.68 16.34 -30.13
N SER A 276 5.87 15.02 -30.06
CA SER A 276 4.91 14.05 -30.60
C SER A 276 3.57 14.09 -29.84
N PHE A 277 3.61 14.21 -28.52
CA PHE A 277 2.44 14.34 -27.65
C PHE A 277 1.67 15.63 -27.95
N ASP A 278 2.34 16.78 -28.00
CA ASP A 278 1.76 18.09 -28.30
C ASP A 278 1.18 18.17 -29.72
N MET A 279 1.75 17.43 -30.67
CA MET A 279 1.16 17.29 -32.02
C MET A 279 -0.14 16.49 -31.95
N ALA A 280 -0.14 15.36 -31.25
CA ALA A 280 -1.32 14.51 -31.11
C ALA A 280 -2.48 15.22 -30.40
N THR A 281 -2.21 16.04 -29.37
CA THR A 281 -3.24 16.81 -28.65
C THR A 281 -3.90 17.90 -29.50
N LYS A 282 -3.18 18.47 -30.46
CA LYS A 282 -3.74 19.45 -31.41
C LYS A 282 -4.61 18.79 -32.48
N SER A 283 -4.36 17.51 -32.77
CA SER A 283 -5.11 16.73 -33.76
C SER A 283 -6.39 16.09 -33.21
N THR A 284 -6.67 16.20 -31.90
CA THR A 284 -7.94 15.71 -31.33
C THR A 284 -9.11 16.60 -31.73
N VAL A 285 -10.33 16.06 -31.68
CA VAL A 285 -11.57 16.82 -31.94
C VAL A 285 -12.45 16.75 -30.68
N PRO A 286 -12.60 17.84 -29.90
CA PRO A 286 -11.96 19.15 -30.07
C PRO A 286 -10.44 19.13 -29.72
N PRO A 287 -9.64 20.09 -30.24
CA PRO A 287 -8.23 20.23 -29.85
C PRO A 287 -8.11 20.54 -28.36
N ILE A 288 -7.13 19.93 -27.70
CA ILE A 288 -6.89 20.14 -26.27
C ILE A 288 -5.90 21.28 -26.09
N TYR A 289 -6.37 22.41 -25.57
CA TYR A 289 -5.53 23.54 -25.22
C TYR A 289 -5.18 23.50 -23.73
N ILE A 290 -3.89 23.54 -23.41
CA ILE A 290 -3.40 23.65 -22.03
C ILE A 290 -3.23 25.14 -21.75
N ALA A 291 -4.25 25.77 -21.16
CA ALA A 291 -4.18 27.16 -20.72
C ALA A 291 -3.34 27.30 -19.43
N GLN A 292 -2.56 28.38 -19.32
CA GLN A 292 -1.78 28.76 -18.12
C GLN A 292 -2.65 28.89 -16.85
N GLU A 293 -3.96 29.15 -17.01
CA GLU A 293 -4.92 29.31 -15.91
C GLU A 293 -5.17 28.02 -15.10
N ASN A 294 -4.67 26.87 -15.57
CA ASN A 294 -4.84 25.57 -14.89
C ASN A 294 -3.78 25.27 -13.81
N GLY A 295 -3.00 26.28 -13.38
CA GLY A 295 -1.99 26.11 -12.33
C GLY A 295 -0.69 25.41 -12.77
N PHE A 296 -0.51 25.17 -14.07
CA PHE A 296 0.74 24.67 -14.64
C PHE A 296 1.63 25.86 -15.03
N ASP A 297 2.57 26.24 -14.15
CA ASP A 297 3.64 27.18 -14.49
C ASP A 297 4.81 26.39 -15.11
N ASP A 298 4.81 26.27 -16.44
CA ASP A 298 5.83 25.51 -17.17
C ASP A 298 7.14 26.31 -17.35
N HIS A 299 7.16 27.62 -17.05
CA HIS A 299 8.34 28.46 -17.28
C HIS A 299 9.57 27.95 -16.55
N ASP A 300 9.39 27.38 -15.36
CA ASP A 300 10.49 26.84 -14.58
C ASP A 300 11.01 25.51 -15.12
N ILE A 301 10.15 24.73 -15.78
CA ILE A 301 10.41 23.35 -16.22
C ILE A 301 10.93 23.32 -17.66
N VAL A 302 10.56 24.29 -18.51
CA VAL A 302 11.06 24.41 -19.90
C VAL A 302 12.56 24.75 -19.96
N TYR A 303 13.13 25.25 -18.85
CA TYR A 303 14.54 25.62 -18.76
C TYR A 303 15.48 24.54 -19.32
N ALA A 304 16.34 24.96 -20.25
CA ALA A 304 17.37 24.14 -20.88
C ALA A 304 16.89 22.80 -21.49
N LEU A 305 15.62 22.71 -21.92
CA LEU A 305 15.00 21.46 -22.36
C LEU A 305 15.84 20.68 -23.39
N SER A 306 16.32 21.36 -24.45
CA SER A 306 17.12 20.71 -25.50
C SER A 306 18.48 20.19 -24.99
N GLN A 307 19.14 20.93 -24.10
CA GLN A 307 20.39 20.49 -23.47
C GLN A 307 20.14 19.29 -22.53
N ARG A 308 19.07 19.34 -21.72
CA ARG A 308 18.66 18.24 -20.83
C ARG A 308 18.32 16.97 -21.61
N LYS A 309 17.62 17.08 -22.75
CA LYS A 309 17.36 15.96 -23.68
C LYS A 309 18.67 15.30 -24.12
N ILE A 310 19.61 16.07 -24.64
CA ILE A 310 20.88 15.54 -25.16
C ILE A 310 21.65 14.79 -24.07
N LEU A 311 21.77 15.39 -22.88
CA LEU A 311 22.46 14.77 -21.75
C LEU A 311 21.76 13.48 -21.29
N ARG A 312 20.43 13.47 -21.18
CA ARG A 312 19.68 12.25 -20.87
C ARG A 312 19.91 11.17 -21.91
N GLN A 313 19.90 11.49 -23.20
CA GLN A 313 20.13 10.52 -24.27
C GLN A 313 21.53 9.90 -24.18
N LEU A 314 22.57 10.70 -23.94
CA LEU A 314 23.94 10.20 -23.75
C LEU A 314 24.02 9.25 -22.54
N ILE A 315 23.45 9.64 -21.40
CA ILE A 315 23.46 8.82 -20.18
C ILE A 315 22.68 7.52 -20.38
N LYS A 316 21.47 7.57 -20.94
CA LYS A 316 20.64 6.39 -21.22
C LYS A 316 21.28 5.43 -22.22
N LYS A 317 22.14 5.92 -23.13
CA LYS A 317 22.92 5.10 -24.06
C LYS A 317 24.22 4.54 -23.45
N GLY A 318 24.60 4.96 -22.25
CA GLY A 318 25.89 4.61 -21.63
C GLY A 318 27.09 5.41 -22.13
N GLU A 319 26.87 6.48 -22.91
CA GLU A 319 27.92 7.37 -23.43
C GLU A 319 28.35 8.40 -22.36
N ILE A 320 28.82 7.91 -21.21
CA ILE A 320 29.05 8.74 -20.02
C ILE A 320 30.18 9.77 -20.21
N ASP A 321 31.25 9.44 -20.95
CA ASP A 321 32.34 10.40 -21.20
C ASP A 321 31.85 11.58 -22.04
N ALA A 322 31.00 11.33 -23.04
CA ALA A 322 30.39 12.37 -23.85
C ALA A 322 29.45 13.25 -23.00
N ALA A 323 28.68 12.63 -22.10
CA ALA A 323 27.83 13.35 -21.15
C ALA A 323 28.65 14.27 -20.21
N ILE A 324 29.74 13.76 -19.62
CA ILE A 324 30.66 14.55 -18.78
C ILE A 324 31.30 15.68 -19.59
N GLY A 325 31.72 15.41 -20.82
CA GLY A 325 32.27 16.43 -21.73
C GLY A 325 31.28 17.58 -21.96
N LYS A 326 30.02 17.25 -22.26
CA LYS A 326 28.94 18.24 -22.43
C LYS A 326 28.58 18.97 -21.14
N LEU A 327 28.62 18.30 -19.98
CA LEU A 327 28.45 18.95 -18.69
C LEU A 327 29.55 19.96 -18.39
N ARG A 328 30.82 19.64 -18.69
CA ARG A 328 31.94 20.58 -18.53
C ARG A 328 31.82 21.79 -19.45
N GLU A 329 31.30 21.58 -20.66
CA GLU A 329 31.07 22.64 -21.65
C GLU A 329 29.92 23.58 -21.25
N TRP A 330 28.77 23.04 -20.85
CA TRP A 330 27.55 23.81 -20.65
C TRP A 330 27.29 24.21 -19.20
N TYR A 331 27.69 23.38 -18.23
CA TYR A 331 27.41 23.55 -16.81
C TYR A 331 28.64 23.21 -15.93
N PRO A 332 29.77 23.92 -16.11
CA PRO A 332 31.02 23.58 -15.44
C PRO A 332 30.89 23.50 -13.92
N HIS A 333 30.01 24.32 -13.31
CA HIS A 333 29.74 24.31 -11.88
C HIS A 333 29.19 22.98 -11.33
N ILE A 334 28.41 22.23 -12.14
CA ILE A 334 27.84 20.93 -11.71
C ILE A 334 28.95 19.88 -11.52
N VAL A 335 30.03 20.00 -12.28
CA VAL A 335 31.16 19.05 -12.30
C VAL A 335 32.45 19.65 -11.75
N GLN A 336 32.38 20.84 -11.16
CA GLN A 336 33.53 21.57 -10.62
C GLN A 336 34.04 20.92 -9.34
N ASP A 337 33.11 20.48 -8.47
CA ASP A 337 33.43 19.68 -7.29
C ASP A 337 33.49 18.20 -7.69
N ASP A 338 34.71 17.68 -7.82
CA ASP A 338 34.98 16.30 -8.20
C ASP A 338 34.61 15.29 -7.09
N LYS A 339 34.25 15.77 -5.90
CA LYS A 339 33.74 14.98 -4.77
C LYS A 339 32.23 15.13 -4.56
N SER A 340 31.53 15.83 -5.46
CA SER A 340 30.07 15.94 -5.40
C SER A 340 29.39 14.59 -5.65
N ALA A 341 28.19 14.41 -5.11
CA ALA A 341 27.39 13.20 -5.35
C ALA A 341 27.00 13.04 -6.84
N THR A 342 26.86 14.14 -7.60
CA THR A 342 26.61 14.09 -9.04
C THR A 342 27.81 13.52 -9.80
N CYS A 343 29.03 14.02 -9.50
CA CYS A 343 30.26 13.46 -10.06
C CYS A 343 30.41 12.00 -9.67
N PHE A 344 30.16 11.65 -8.41
CA PHE A 344 30.20 10.28 -7.93
C PHE A 344 29.30 9.35 -8.76
N LEU A 345 28.03 9.70 -8.94
CA LEU A 345 27.07 8.89 -9.69
C LEU A 345 27.46 8.74 -11.17
N LEU A 346 27.99 9.81 -11.79
CA LEU A 346 28.53 9.75 -13.16
C LEU A 346 29.74 8.81 -13.25
N HIS A 347 30.68 8.89 -12.31
CA HIS A 347 31.85 8.02 -12.26
C HIS A 347 31.47 6.55 -11.99
N CYS A 348 30.51 6.31 -11.10
CA CYS A 348 29.94 4.98 -10.88
C CYS A 348 29.32 4.44 -12.15
N GLN A 349 28.50 5.23 -12.85
CA GLN A 349 27.90 4.79 -14.11
C GLN A 349 28.97 4.47 -15.16
N LYS A 350 30.00 5.32 -15.32
CA LYS A 350 31.08 5.06 -16.26
C LYS A 350 31.80 3.74 -15.94
N PHE A 351 32.09 3.49 -14.66
CA PHE A 351 32.66 2.23 -14.22
C PHE A 351 31.75 1.04 -14.55
N ILE A 352 30.46 1.14 -14.25
CA ILE A 352 29.45 0.12 -14.57
C ILE A 352 29.41 -0.16 -16.07
N GLU A 353 29.45 0.87 -16.93
CA GLU A 353 29.48 0.68 -18.39
C GLU A 353 30.76 -0.01 -18.88
N LEU A 354 31.93 0.25 -18.27
CA LEU A 354 33.17 -0.46 -18.59
C LEU A 354 33.06 -1.95 -18.23
N VAL A 355 32.50 -2.26 -17.06
CA VAL A 355 32.24 -3.66 -16.67
C VAL A 355 31.23 -4.32 -17.62
N ARG A 356 30.16 -3.60 -17.99
CA ARG A 356 29.11 -4.11 -18.89
C ARG A 356 29.66 -4.57 -20.25
N VAL A 357 30.66 -3.85 -20.80
CA VAL A 357 31.29 -4.21 -22.09
C VAL A 357 32.49 -5.16 -21.93
N GLY A 358 32.81 -5.61 -20.71
CA GLY A 358 33.92 -6.52 -20.44
C GLY A 358 35.30 -5.87 -20.45
N ALA A 359 35.39 -4.54 -20.44
CA ALA A 359 36.63 -3.77 -20.39
C ALA A 359 37.17 -3.71 -18.95
N LEU A 360 37.53 -4.87 -18.38
CA LEU A 360 37.83 -5.02 -16.95
C LEU A 360 39.13 -4.30 -16.54
N GLU A 361 40.14 -4.29 -17.39
CA GLU A 361 41.41 -3.59 -17.11
C GLU A 361 41.21 -2.07 -17.03
N GLU A 362 40.45 -1.52 -17.98
CA GLU A 362 40.05 -0.12 -17.99
C GLU A 362 39.17 0.20 -16.79
N ALA A 363 38.21 -0.66 -16.44
CA ALA A 363 37.35 -0.49 -15.27
C ALA A 363 38.18 -0.40 -13.98
N VAL A 364 39.13 -1.31 -13.77
CA VAL A 364 40.02 -1.29 -12.59
C VAL A 364 40.86 -0.01 -12.55
N LYS A 365 41.46 0.38 -13.68
CA LYS A 365 42.25 1.61 -13.76
C LYS A 365 41.40 2.84 -13.46
N TYR A 366 40.19 2.89 -14.02
CA TYR A 366 39.25 3.98 -13.81
C TYR A 366 38.78 4.05 -12.35
N GLY A 367 38.39 2.92 -11.76
CA GLY A 367 37.96 2.84 -10.36
C GLY A 367 39.04 3.31 -9.38
N ARG A 368 40.30 2.96 -9.62
CA ARG A 368 41.43 3.42 -8.80
C ARG A 368 41.69 4.94 -8.92
N LEU A 369 41.32 5.56 -10.03
CA LEU A 369 41.56 6.98 -10.27
C LEU A 369 40.39 7.84 -9.77
N GLU A 370 39.16 7.49 -10.18
CA GLU A 370 37.98 8.31 -9.96
C GLU A 370 37.15 7.87 -8.75
N LEU A 371 36.91 6.56 -8.56
CA LEU A 371 36.11 6.07 -7.43
C LEU A 371 36.88 6.10 -6.10
N ALA A 372 38.21 5.95 -6.14
CA ALA A 372 39.05 6.00 -4.95
C ALA A 372 38.91 7.31 -4.15
N LYS A 373 38.57 8.42 -4.82
CA LYS A 373 38.32 9.74 -4.20
C LYS A 373 37.18 9.74 -3.18
N PHE A 374 36.27 8.76 -3.28
CA PHE A 374 35.06 8.66 -2.48
C PHE A 374 35.13 7.60 -1.38
N PHE A 375 36.19 6.78 -1.36
CA PHE A 375 36.31 5.66 -0.41
C PHE A 375 36.38 6.09 1.05
N GLU A 376 36.93 7.28 1.32
CA GLU A 376 37.08 7.86 2.66
C GLU A 376 35.96 8.85 3.01
N LEU A 377 34.98 9.04 2.11
CA LEU A 377 33.89 9.99 2.31
C LEU A 377 32.65 9.27 2.86
N PRO A 378 32.08 9.74 3.99
CA PRO A 378 30.91 9.10 4.58
C PRO A 378 29.71 9.23 3.65
N GLY A 379 28.97 8.14 3.48
CA GLY A 379 27.74 8.13 2.69
C GLY A 379 27.92 7.68 1.24
N TYR A 380 29.13 7.29 0.82
CA TYR A 380 29.38 6.70 -0.51
C TYR A 380 29.81 5.23 -0.46
N GLU A 381 30.14 4.71 0.73
CA GLU A 381 30.85 3.43 0.87
C GLU A 381 30.09 2.24 0.27
N ASP A 382 28.77 2.19 0.47
CA ASP A 382 27.93 1.07 0.05
C ASP A 382 27.94 0.94 -1.48
N LEU A 383 27.64 2.03 -2.20
CA LEU A 383 27.57 2.00 -3.66
C LEU A 383 28.96 1.78 -4.29
N VAL A 384 30.04 2.31 -3.68
CA VAL A 384 31.41 2.01 -4.14
C VAL A 384 31.70 0.52 -4.04
N LYS A 385 31.37 -0.10 -2.91
CA LYS A 385 31.57 -1.54 -2.70
C LYS A 385 30.77 -2.35 -3.72
N ASP A 386 29.50 -2.00 -3.94
CA ASP A 386 28.65 -2.70 -4.90
C ASP A 386 29.17 -2.59 -6.34
N CYS A 387 29.59 -1.39 -6.76
CA CYS A 387 30.22 -1.19 -8.06
C CYS A 387 31.47 -2.07 -8.21
N VAL A 388 32.40 -2.02 -7.25
CA VAL A 388 33.65 -2.80 -7.34
C VAL A 388 33.38 -4.30 -7.26
N ALA A 389 32.35 -4.74 -6.52
CA ALA A 389 31.96 -6.15 -6.42
C ALA A 389 31.55 -6.75 -7.77
N LEU A 390 31.06 -5.95 -8.73
CA LEU A 390 30.75 -6.44 -10.09
C LEU A 390 31.96 -7.11 -10.77
N LEU A 391 33.19 -6.69 -10.45
CA LEU A 391 34.42 -7.29 -10.99
C LEU A 391 34.69 -8.70 -10.46
N ALA A 392 34.09 -9.07 -9.32
CA ALA A 392 34.32 -10.37 -8.69
C ALA A 392 33.48 -11.49 -9.32
N TYR A 393 32.50 -11.15 -10.16
CA TYR A 393 31.57 -12.11 -10.76
C TYR A 393 31.90 -12.35 -12.23
N GLN A 394 31.89 -13.63 -12.63
CA GLN A 394 32.05 -14.01 -14.03
C GLN A 394 30.85 -13.56 -14.90
N GLN A 395 29.65 -13.56 -14.31
CA GLN A 395 28.42 -13.03 -14.91
C GLN A 395 27.85 -11.94 -13.99
N PRO A 396 28.29 -10.67 -14.13
CA PRO A 396 27.90 -9.58 -13.23
C PRO A 396 26.37 -9.35 -13.13
N GLN A 397 25.63 -9.65 -14.20
CA GLN A 397 24.17 -9.51 -14.28
C GLN A 397 23.43 -10.45 -13.30
N GLU A 398 23.97 -11.63 -13.03
CA GLU A 398 23.35 -12.64 -12.16
C GLU A 398 23.80 -12.49 -10.70
N SER A 399 24.64 -11.49 -10.40
CA SER A 399 25.17 -11.27 -9.07
C SER A 399 24.17 -10.59 -8.14
N SER A 400 24.46 -10.60 -6.84
CA SER A 400 23.70 -9.84 -5.84
C SER A 400 23.70 -8.33 -6.08
N VAL A 401 24.65 -7.83 -6.89
CA VAL A 401 24.77 -6.42 -7.29
C VAL A 401 24.42 -6.20 -8.77
N GLY A 402 23.82 -7.20 -9.41
CA GLY A 402 23.41 -7.17 -10.81
C GLY A 402 22.41 -6.06 -11.14
N TYR A 403 21.63 -5.62 -10.14
CA TYR A 403 20.69 -4.49 -10.28
C TYR A 403 21.36 -3.18 -10.76
N LEU A 404 22.67 -3.00 -10.52
CA LEU A 404 23.42 -1.84 -11.03
C LEU A 404 23.53 -1.84 -12.55
N LEU A 405 23.36 -3.00 -13.18
CA LEU A 405 23.39 -3.17 -14.63
C LEU A 405 22.00 -3.02 -15.26
N ASP A 406 20.95 -2.75 -14.48
CA ASP A 406 19.62 -2.46 -15.04
C ASP A 406 19.55 -1.08 -15.69
N ASP A 407 18.65 -0.91 -16.65
CA ASP A 407 18.39 0.39 -17.28
C ASP A 407 17.87 1.44 -16.28
N ALA A 408 17.32 1.00 -15.14
CA ALA A 408 16.89 1.85 -14.03
C ALA A 408 18.07 2.61 -13.39
N GLN A 409 19.28 2.01 -13.34
CA GLN A 409 20.44 2.69 -12.78
C GLN A 409 20.86 3.90 -13.66
N ARG A 410 20.80 3.75 -15.00
CA ARG A 410 21.03 4.87 -15.92
C ARG A 410 19.98 5.97 -15.77
N GLU A 411 18.74 5.62 -15.42
CA GLU A 411 17.66 6.59 -15.17
C GLU A 411 17.96 7.45 -13.95
N VAL A 412 18.39 6.86 -12.84
CA VAL A 412 18.77 7.59 -11.63
C VAL A 412 19.85 8.63 -11.93
N VAL A 413 20.87 8.27 -12.71
CA VAL A 413 21.96 9.20 -13.08
C VAL A 413 21.45 10.30 -14.01
N ALA A 414 20.60 9.97 -14.98
CA ALA A 414 20.00 10.95 -15.88
C ALA A 414 19.08 11.93 -15.13
N ASP A 415 18.28 11.45 -14.17
CA ASP A 415 17.42 12.26 -13.31
C ASP A 415 18.23 13.14 -12.36
N THR A 416 19.36 12.64 -11.84
CA THR A 416 20.32 13.44 -11.05
C THR A 416 20.81 14.64 -11.86
N VAL A 417 21.34 14.39 -13.07
CA VAL A 417 21.85 15.45 -13.94
C VAL A 417 20.74 16.43 -14.33
N ASN A 418 19.55 15.90 -14.65
CA ASN A 418 18.38 16.70 -14.97
C ASN A 418 17.99 17.66 -13.83
N ALA A 419 17.89 17.15 -12.60
CA ALA A 419 17.54 17.94 -11.42
C ALA A 419 18.61 19.00 -11.11
N MET A 420 19.89 18.65 -11.25
CA MET A 420 20.98 19.62 -11.09
C MET A 420 20.89 20.76 -12.11
N ILE A 421 20.57 20.48 -13.38
CA ILE A 421 20.38 21.52 -14.39
C ILE A 421 19.15 22.38 -14.08
N LEU A 422 18.02 21.77 -13.71
CA LEU A 422 16.82 22.52 -13.31
C LEU A 422 17.08 23.44 -12.10
N SER A 423 17.93 23.03 -11.16
CA SER A 423 18.33 23.85 -10.01
C SER A 423 19.12 25.11 -10.37
N MET A 424 19.69 25.16 -11.60
CA MET A 424 20.40 26.33 -12.13
C MET A 424 19.48 27.33 -12.82
N ASN A 425 18.17 27.07 -12.89
CA ASN A 425 17.22 28.01 -13.48
C ASN A 425 17.14 29.31 -12.65
N PRO A 426 17.49 30.48 -13.21
CA PRO A 426 17.44 31.75 -12.47
C PRO A 426 16.04 32.14 -11.98
N ASN A 427 14.99 31.59 -12.59
CA ASN A 427 13.60 31.92 -12.27
C ASN A 427 12.95 30.93 -11.29
N LEU A 428 13.71 29.93 -10.80
CA LEU A 428 13.18 28.85 -9.97
C LEU A 428 12.49 29.37 -8.70
N LYS A 429 11.18 29.13 -8.58
CA LYS A 429 10.38 29.57 -7.41
C LYS A 429 10.41 28.56 -6.26
N ASP A 430 10.43 27.27 -6.57
CA ASP A 430 10.38 26.17 -5.59
C ASP A 430 11.55 25.20 -5.80
N SER A 431 12.50 25.19 -4.86
CA SER A 431 13.66 24.30 -4.89
C SER A 431 13.31 22.82 -4.80
N ARG A 432 12.14 22.45 -4.26
CA ARG A 432 11.68 21.05 -4.21
C ARG A 432 11.01 20.59 -5.50
N GLY A 433 10.60 21.53 -6.36
CA GLY A 433 10.00 21.24 -7.67
C GLY A 433 10.99 20.62 -8.67
N VAL A 434 12.30 20.67 -8.39
CA VAL A 434 13.34 20.09 -9.28
C VAL A 434 13.49 18.58 -9.13
N LEU A 435 13.02 18.01 -8.01
CA LEU A 435 13.14 16.57 -7.73
C LEU A 435 11.99 15.75 -8.29
N HIS A 436 10.83 16.37 -8.45
CA HIS A 436 9.59 15.67 -8.75
C HIS A 436 8.71 16.47 -9.71
N SER A 437 8.27 15.81 -10.77
CA SER A 437 7.19 16.25 -11.65
C SER A 437 5.86 16.38 -10.90
N TYR A 438 4.87 17.06 -11.50
CA TYR A 438 3.54 17.14 -10.91
C TYR A 438 2.87 15.78 -10.74
N LEU A 439 3.10 14.84 -11.66
CA LEU A 439 2.57 13.48 -11.56
C LEU A 439 3.11 12.75 -10.32
N GLU A 440 4.42 12.82 -10.09
CA GLU A 440 5.06 12.19 -8.94
C GLU A 440 4.63 12.85 -7.63
N ARG A 441 4.49 14.18 -7.61
CA ARG A 441 3.97 14.91 -6.45
C ARG A 441 2.54 14.49 -6.12
N LEU A 442 1.67 14.36 -7.12
CA LEU A 442 0.30 13.88 -6.95
C LEU A 442 0.28 12.45 -6.39
N LEU A 443 1.14 11.57 -6.89
CA LEU A 443 1.25 10.19 -6.38
C LEU A 443 1.72 10.16 -4.93
N ARG A 444 2.70 10.99 -4.56
CA ARG A 444 3.18 11.11 -3.17
C ARG A 444 2.10 11.67 -2.26
N GLN A 445 1.36 12.67 -2.70
CA GLN A 445 0.21 13.23 -1.97
C GLN A 445 -0.88 12.19 -1.78
N LEU A 446 -1.24 11.44 -2.83
CA LEU A 446 -2.21 10.34 -2.74
C LEU A 446 -1.76 9.30 -1.70
N SER A 447 -0.50 8.88 -1.77
CA SER A 447 0.08 7.90 -0.83
C SER A 447 0.03 8.43 0.61
N ALA A 448 0.41 9.69 0.83
CA ALA A 448 0.35 10.33 2.14
C ALA A 448 -1.10 10.44 2.66
N CYS A 449 -2.06 10.84 1.81
CA CYS A 449 -3.47 10.89 2.16
C CYS A 449 -4.04 9.52 2.53
N CYS A 450 -3.65 8.46 1.80
CA CYS A 450 -4.06 7.09 2.12
C CYS A 450 -3.49 6.63 3.46
N LEU A 451 -2.21 6.90 3.73
CA LEU A 451 -1.55 6.59 5.01
C LEU A 451 -2.19 7.35 6.17
N GLU A 452 -2.43 8.65 6.01
CA GLU A 452 -3.07 9.48 7.03
C GLU A 452 -4.48 9.00 7.34
N ARG A 453 -5.28 8.69 6.30
CA ARG A 453 -6.61 8.12 6.49
C ARG A 453 -6.57 6.80 7.26
N ARG A 454 -5.56 5.96 7.00
CA ARG A 454 -5.36 4.68 7.70
C ARG A 454 -4.97 4.92 9.16
N SER A 455 -4.04 5.83 9.42
CA SER A 455 -3.63 6.26 10.77
C SER A 455 -4.83 6.77 11.58
N LEU A 456 -5.66 7.65 10.99
CA LEU A 456 -6.90 8.13 11.60
C LEU A 456 -7.89 7.01 11.94
N ASN A 457 -7.81 5.86 11.27
CA ASN A 457 -8.62 4.67 11.50
C ASN A 457 -7.94 3.61 12.39
N GLY A 458 -6.85 3.95 13.09
CA GLY A 458 -6.12 3.01 13.95
C GLY A 458 -5.27 2.02 13.16
N ASP A 459 -4.67 2.47 12.07
CA ASP A 459 -3.92 1.65 11.11
C ASP A 459 -4.76 0.54 10.44
N GLN A 460 -6.07 0.74 10.36
CA GLN A 460 -7.02 -0.18 9.74
C GLN A 460 -7.43 0.26 8.33
N GLY A 461 -7.58 -0.71 7.44
CA GLY A 461 -7.93 -0.54 6.03
C GLY A 461 -6.81 -0.95 5.09
N GLU A 462 -7.17 -1.08 3.82
CA GLU A 462 -6.25 -1.47 2.75
C GLU A 462 -5.09 -0.49 2.60
N VAL A 463 -3.90 -1.03 2.37
CA VAL A 463 -2.69 -0.25 2.07
C VAL A 463 -2.69 0.16 0.60
N PHE A 464 -2.42 1.44 0.33
CA PHE A 464 -2.31 1.92 -1.05
C PHE A 464 -1.02 1.41 -1.69
N HIS A 465 -1.17 0.60 -2.75
CA HIS A 465 -0.07 0.13 -3.58
C HIS A 465 -0.35 0.45 -5.05
N LEU A 466 0.41 1.37 -5.64
CA LEU A 466 0.23 1.78 -7.03
C LEU A 466 0.26 0.58 -8.01
N HIS A 467 1.19 -0.35 -7.83
CA HIS A 467 1.31 -1.51 -8.71
C HIS A 467 0.05 -2.41 -8.66
N LYS A 468 -0.55 -2.58 -7.47
CA LYS A 468 -1.81 -3.31 -7.30
C LYS A 468 -2.93 -2.61 -8.06
N VAL A 469 -3.06 -1.30 -7.89
CA VAL A 469 -4.08 -0.47 -8.56
C VAL A 469 -3.95 -0.52 -10.09
N LEU A 470 -2.74 -0.44 -10.64
CA LEU A 470 -2.52 -0.45 -12.09
C LEU A 470 -2.80 -1.83 -12.72
N ASN A 471 -2.50 -2.91 -12.00
CA ASN A 471 -2.71 -4.27 -12.51
C ASN A 471 -4.14 -4.76 -12.35
N THR A 472 -4.89 -4.27 -11.37
CA THR A 472 -6.34 -4.56 -11.25
C THR A 472 -7.12 -4.02 -12.44
N GLY A 473 -6.72 -2.88 -13.02
CA GLY A 473 -7.39 -2.31 -14.21
C GLY A 473 -7.14 -3.09 -15.52
N LYS A 474 -6.05 -3.86 -15.61
CA LYS A 474 -5.74 -4.67 -16.80
C LYS A 474 -6.53 -5.98 -16.87
N LYS A 475 -7.05 -6.47 -15.73
CA LYS A 475 -7.92 -7.65 -15.68
C LYS A 475 -9.39 -7.35 -15.97
N ALA A 476 -9.75 -6.06 -16.08
CA ALA A 476 -11.11 -5.59 -16.31
C ALA A 476 -11.40 -5.18 -17.77
N LYS A 477 -10.57 -5.61 -18.74
CA LYS A 477 -10.78 -5.37 -20.16
C LYS A 477 -10.88 -6.67 -20.95
#